data_AF-A0A6L6DYV9-F1
#
_entry.id   AF-A0A6L6DYV9-F1
#
_cell.length_a   1.000
_cell.length_b   1.000
_cell.length_c   1.000
_cell.angle_alpha   90.00
_cell.angle_beta   90.00
_cell.angle_gamma   90.00
#
_symmetry.space_group_name_H-M   'P 1'
#
loop_
_entity.id
_entity.type
_entity.pdbx_description
1 polymer ?
#
loop_
_entity_poly.entity_id
_entity_poly.type
_entity_poly.pdbx_seq_one_letter_code
_entity_poly.pdbx_strand_id
1 'polypeptide(L)'
;MASAPQSSSIVRIGVLGCGNVGAAFIQLVERQADVIEARTGVRLQIARVAVRNVSRDREVQLPDGVVTRDAESVVKDPTVDLIVEVIGGIEPARELIATAIANGKPV
;
A
#
# COMPACT_ATOMS: atom_id res chain seq x y z
N MET A 1 25.82 1.71 -26.48
CA MET A 1 24.97 0.52 -26.26
C MET A 1 23.90 0.88 -25.27
N ALA A 2 22.66 1.14 -25.72
CA ALA A 2 21.53 1.31 -24.81
C ALA A 2 21.13 -0.07 -24.31
N SER A 3 21.14 -0.26 -22.99
CA SER A 3 20.58 -1.44 -22.34
C SER A 3 19.13 -1.63 -22.80
N ALA A 4 18.73 -2.86 -23.13
CA ALA A 4 17.32 -3.19 -23.31
C ALA A 4 16.54 -2.78 -22.03
N PRO A 5 15.29 -2.29 -22.15
CA PRO A 5 14.49 -2.00 -20.97
C PRO A 5 14.32 -3.29 -20.17
N GLN A 6 14.84 -3.31 -18.94
CA GLN A 6 14.57 -4.39 -17.99
C GLN A 6 13.06 -4.41 -17.76
N SER A 7 12.44 -5.59 -17.86
CA SER A 7 11.02 -5.76 -17.58
C SER A 7 10.76 -5.43 -16.11
N SER A 8 10.08 -4.31 -15.87
CA SER A 8 9.69 -3.88 -14.53
C SER A 8 8.59 -4.79 -13.97
N SER A 9 8.74 -5.21 -12.71
CA SER A 9 7.70 -5.92 -11.97
C SER A 9 6.94 -4.95 -11.07
N ILE A 10 5.60 -5.01 -11.10
CA ILE A 10 4.76 -4.14 -10.27
C ILE A 10 4.48 -4.84 -8.94
N VAL A 11 4.73 -4.17 -7.82
CA VAL A 11 4.32 -4.59 -6.48
C VAL A 11 3.19 -3.67 -6.01
N ARG A 12 2.01 -4.25 -5.83
CA ARG A 12 0.79 -3.58 -5.39
C ARG A 12 0.70 -3.59 -3.87
N ILE A 13 0.69 -2.41 -3.28
CA ILE A 13 0.71 -2.20 -1.84
C ILE A 13 -0.70 -1.91 -1.34
N GLY A 14 -1.13 -2.66 -0.32
CA GLY A 14 -2.28 -2.36 0.51
C GLY A 14 -1.85 -1.67 1.79
N VAL A 15 -2.32 -0.44 2.03
CA VAL A 15 -1.96 0.33 3.23
C VAL A 15 -3.12 0.31 4.23
N LEU A 16 -2.84 -0.13 5.45
CA LEU A 16 -3.78 -0.11 6.56
C LEU A 16 -3.48 1.11 7.43
N GLY A 17 -4.34 2.13 7.34
CA GLY A 17 -4.14 3.40 8.03
C GLY A 17 -3.61 4.50 7.12
N CYS A 18 -4.16 5.70 7.27
CA CYS A 18 -3.75 6.90 6.53
C CYS A 18 -3.76 8.13 7.45
N GLY A 19 -3.11 7.99 8.61
CA GLY A 19 -2.77 9.12 9.49
C GLY A 19 -1.48 9.79 9.03
N ASN A 20 -0.74 10.42 9.95
CA ASN A 20 0.49 11.15 9.64
C ASN A 20 1.51 10.27 8.87
N VAL A 21 1.76 9.05 9.38
CA VAL A 21 2.74 8.13 8.77
C VAL A 21 2.23 7.57 7.43
N GLY A 22 1.00 7.04 7.40
CA GLY A 22 0.44 6.47 6.17
C GLY A 22 0.33 7.47 5.03
N ALA A 23 -0.05 8.72 5.32
CA ALA A 23 -0.08 9.79 4.32
C ALA A 23 1.31 10.10 3.76
N ALA A 24 2.31 10.29 4.62
CA ALA A 24 3.68 10.57 4.19
C ALA A 24 4.28 9.40 3.40
N PHE A 25 4.00 8.16 3.81
CA PHE A 25 4.42 6.95 3.10
C PHE A 25 3.85 6.89 1.69
N ILE A 26 2.53 7.09 1.52
CA ILE A 26 1.88 7.07 0.20
C ILE A 26 2.51 8.11 -0.73
N GLN A 27 2.66 9.35 -0.27
CA GLN A 27 3.29 10.39 -1.09
C GLN A 27 4.74 10.05 -1.44
N LEU A 28 5.49 9.42 -0.53
CA LEU A 28 6.88 9.04 -0.79
C LEU A 28 6.95 7.92 -1.84
N VAL A 29 6.06 6.93 -1.77
CA VAL A 29 5.97 5.86 -2.77
C VAL A 29 5.71 6.45 -4.16
N GLU A 30 4.74 7.36 -4.27
CA GLU A 30 4.42 8.01 -5.55
C GLU A 30 5.60 8.84 -6.08
N ARG A 31 6.23 9.66 -5.23
CA ARG A 31 7.38 10.49 -5.63
C ARG A 31 8.64 9.70 -5.98
N GLN A 32 8.81 8.51 -5.43
CA GLN A 32 10.02 7.71 -5.59
C GLN A 32 9.83 6.51 -6.54
N ALA A 33 8.61 6.26 -7.05
CA ALA A 33 8.29 5.10 -7.88
C ALA A 33 9.28 4.92 -9.04
N ASP A 34 9.56 5.99 -9.79
CA ASP A 34 10.45 5.94 -10.96
C ASP A 34 11.92 5.72 -10.55
N VAL A 35 12.36 6.30 -9.42
CA VAL A 35 13.72 6.12 -8.89
C VAL A 35 13.92 4.69 -8.39
N ILE A 36 12.93 4.13 -7.70
CA ILE A 36 12.95 2.75 -7.23
C ILE A 36 12.96 1.81 -8.43
N GLU A 37 12.06 2.00 -9.39
CA GLU A 37 11.96 1.20 -10.61
C GLU A 37 13.28 1.20 -11.40
N ALA A 38 13.90 2.36 -11.60
CA ALA A 38 15.18 2.46 -12.30
C ALA A 38 16.34 1.73 -11.58
N ARG A 39 16.29 1.61 -10.25
CA ARG A 39 17.35 1.01 -9.43
C ARG A 39 17.14 -0.48 -9.18
N THR A 40 15.90 -0.95 -9.14
CA THR A 40 15.55 -2.30 -8.68
C THR A 40 14.82 -3.12 -9.73
N GLY A 41 14.30 -2.50 -10.79
CA GLY A 41 13.35 -3.14 -11.71
C GLY A 41 11.98 -3.41 -11.09
N VAL A 42 11.65 -2.75 -9.96
CA VAL A 42 10.36 -2.90 -9.28
C VAL A 42 9.64 -1.56 -9.21
N ARG A 43 8.41 -1.52 -9.72
CA ARG A 43 7.51 -0.37 -9.55
C ARG A 43 6.59 -0.60 -8.36
N LEU A 44 6.68 0.26 -7.35
CA LEU A 44 5.73 0.27 -6.24
C LEU A 44 4.46 1.03 -6.62
N GLN A 45 3.31 0.45 -6.33
CA GLN A 45 2.01 1.06 -6.60
C GLN A 45 1.08 0.93 -5.39
N ILE A 46 0.52 2.05 -4.94
CA ILE A 46 -0.56 2.02 -3.93
C ILE A 46 -1.84 1.54 -4.61
N ALA A 47 -2.32 0.36 -4.22
CA ALA A 47 -3.50 -0.27 -4.82
C ALA A 47 -4.75 -0.10 -3.96
N ARG A 48 -4.60 -0.18 -2.63
CA ARG A 48 -5.70 -0.07 -1.67
C ARG A 48 -5.24 0.67 -0.43
N VAL A 49 -6.12 1.49 0.15
CA VAL A 49 -5.89 2.18 1.41
C VAL A 49 -7.11 2.03 2.31
N ALA A 50 -6.95 1.31 3.42
CA ALA A 50 -7.99 1.16 4.43
C ALA A 50 -7.93 2.28 5.46
N VAL A 51 -9.06 2.94 5.72
CA VAL A 51 -9.17 4.05 6.67
C VAL A 51 -10.43 3.92 7.51
N ARG A 52 -10.37 4.33 8.78
CA ARG A 52 -11.56 4.34 9.65
C ARG A 52 -12.60 5.37 9.18
N ASN A 53 -12.15 6.55 8.77
CA ASN A 53 -13.04 7.63 8.35
C ASN A 53 -12.67 8.21 6.98
N VAL A 54 -13.42 7.88 5.93
CA VAL A 54 -13.17 8.40 4.58
C VAL A 54 -13.40 9.91 4.45
N SER A 55 -14.27 10.52 5.26
CA SER A 55 -14.60 11.95 5.17
C SER A 55 -13.58 12.87 5.87
N ARG A 56 -12.57 12.31 6.53
CA ARG A 56 -11.49 13.11 7.11
C ARG A 56 -10.58 13.60 5.98
N ASP A 57 -10.31 14.90 5.95
CA ASP A 57 -9.35 15.49 5.02
C ASP A 57 -7.98 14.82 5.16
N ARG A 58 -7.37 14.57 4.01
CA ARG A 58 -6.05 13.98 3.89
C ARG A 58 -5.21 14.88 2.99
N GLU A 59 -3.96 15.03 3.35
CA GLU A 59 -2.96 15.75 2.53
C GLU A 59 -2.52 14.93 1.30
N VAL A 60 -3.27 13.88 0.93
CA VAL A 60 -2.93 12.95 -0.16
C VAL A 60 -4.14 12.78 -1.06
N GLN A 61 -3.92 13.01 -2.36
CA GLN A 61 -4.92 12.72 -3.38
C GLN A 61 -4.73 11.28 -3.84
N LEU A 62 -5.76 10.46 -3.64
CA LEU A 62 -5.78 9.07 -4.09
C LEU A 62 -6.82 8.92 -5.18
N PRO A 63 -6.58 8.08 -6.21
CA PRO A 63 -7.57 7.79 -7.23
C PRO A 63 -8.87 7.24 -6.64
N ASP A 64 -9.98 7.46 -7.36
CA ASP A 64 -11.28 6.91 -7.00
C ASP A 64 -11.20 5.37 -6.85
N GLY A 65 -11.84 4.85 -5.81
CA GLY A 65 -11.88 3.42 -5.52
C GLY A 65 -10.64 2.83 -4.85
N VAL A 66 -9.56 3.61 -4.64
CA VAL A 66 -8.39 3.14 -3.86
C VAL A 66 -8.68 3.11 -2.36
N VAL A 67 -9.46 4.07 -1.86
CA VAL A 67 -9.77 4.21 -0.43
C VAL A 67 -11.00 3.40 -0.05
N THR A 68 -10.90 2.63 1.03
CA THR A 68 -11.98 1.82 1.59
C THR A 68 -12.08 1.96 3.11
N ARG A 69 -13.27 1.69 3.68
CA ARG A 69 -13.47 1.50 5.13
C ARG A 69 -13.28 0.05 5.57
N ASP A 70 -13.27 -0.89 4.62
CA ASP A 70 -13.16 -2.31 4.90
C ASP A 70 -11.68 -2.74 4.86
N ALA A 71 -11.04 -2.77 6.03
CA ALA A 71 -9.64 -3.18 6.15
C ALA A 71 -9.43 -4.68 5.85
N GLU A 72 -10.43 -5.52 6.14
CA GLU A 72 -10.36 -6.94 5.81
C GLU A 72 -10.31 -7.16 4.30
N SER A 73 -11.09 -6.39 3.53
CA SER A 73 -11.05 -6.47 2.07
C SER A 73 -9.63 -6.24 1.52
N VAL A 74 -8.81 -5.41 2.17
CA VAL A 74 -7.43 -5.11 1.73
C VAL A 74 -6.49 -6.29 1.99
N VAL A 75 -6.52 -6.87 3.20
CA VAL A 75 -5.65 -8.00 3.55
C VAL A 75 -6.06 -9.31 2.88
N LYS A 76 -7.29 -9.39 2.35
CA LYS A 76 -7.82 -10.53 1.58
C LYS A 76 -7.79 -10.31 0.06
N ASP A 77 -7.52 -9.09 -0.43
CA ASP A 77 -7.50 -8.79 -1.87
C ASP A 77 -6.40 -9.60 -2.56
N PRO A 78 -6.73 -10.54 -3.47
CA PRO A 78 -5.73 -11.36 -4.16
C PRO A 78 -4.82 -10.54 -5.10
N THR A 79 -5.20 -9.30 -5.42
CA THR A 79 -4.39 -8.39 -6.24
C THR A 79 -3.38 -7.60 -5.42
N VAL A 80 -3.46 -7.58 -4.09
CA VAL A 80 -2.48 -6.90 -3.23
C VAL A 80 -1.29 -7.82 -2.95
N ASP A 81 -0.09 -7.36 -3.25
CA ASP A 81 1.15 -8.14 -3.12
C ASP A 81 1.82 -7.94 -1.75
N LEU A 82 1.70 -6.76 -1.15
CA LEU A 82 2.36 -6.36 0.12
C LEU A 82 1.38 -5.57 1.00
N ILE A 83 1.39 -5.81 2.31
CA ILE A 83 0.64 -5.01 3.28
C ILE A 83 1.59 -4.08 4.04
N VAL A 84 1.14 -2.85 4.30
CA VAL A 84 1.81 -1.90 5.19
C VAL A 84 0.83 -1.51 6.29
N GLU A 85 1.12 -1.87 7.54
CA GLU A 85 0.28 -1.56 8.70
C GLU A 85 0.80 -0.33 9.45
N VAL A 86 -0.04 0.71 9.51
CA VAL A 86 0.23 2.00 10.17
C VAL A 86 -1.03 2.59 10.81
N ILE A 87 -1.95 1.74 11.28
CA ILE A 87 -3.18 2.10 12.03
C ILE A 87 -2.80 2.54 13.44
N GLY A 88 -1.87 1.82 14.07
CA GLY A 88 -1.52 1.96 15.48
C GLY A 88 -2.52 1.27 16.43
N GLY A 89 -2.07 1.03 17.68
CA GLY A 89 -2.81 0.20 18.64
C GLY A 89 -2.54 -1.30 18.44
N ILE A 90 -3.20 -2.15 19.23
CA ILE A 90 -3.05 -3.62 19.16
C ILE A 90 -4.16 -4.22 18.30
N GLU A 91 -5.42 -3.90 18.60
CA GLU A 91 -6.57 -4.34 17.80
C GLU A 91 -7.21 -3.13 17.08
N PRO A 92 -7.57 -3.28 15.79
CA PRO A 92 -7.60 -4.50 14.98
C PRO A 92 -6.28 -4.84 14.25
N ALA A 93 -5.17 -4.17 14.57
CA ALA A 93 -3.92 -4.33 13.82
C ALA A 93 -3.40 -5.77 13.82
N ARG A 94 -3.37 -6.43 14.99
CA ARG A 94 -2.91 -7.81 15.14
C ARG A 94 -3.70 -8.78 14.26
N GLU A 95 -5.02 -8.70 14.28
CA GLU A 95 -5.90 -9.58 13.46
C GLU A 95 -5.68 -9.37 11.96
N LEU A 96 -5.53 -8.12 11.52
CA LEU A 96 -5.29 -7.79 10.13
C LEU A 96 -3.91 -8.30 9.65
N ILE A 97 -2.87 -8.11 10.47
CA ILE A 97 -1.52 -8.62 10.19
C ILE A 97 -1.53 -10.15 10.11
N ALA A 98 -2.15 -10.82 11.09
CA ALA A 98 -2.26 -12.28 11.11
C ALA A 98 -2.99 -12.80 9.86
N THR A 99 -4.06 -12.13 9.45
CA THR A 99 -4.82 -12.48 8.23
C THR A 99 -3.98 -12.29 6.96
N ALA A 100 -3.25 -11.19 6.85
CA ALA A 100 -2.36 -10.94 5.71
C ALA A 100 -1.28 -12.03 5.57
N ILE A 101 -0.62 -12.37 6.68
CA ILE A 101 0.40 -13.43 6.73
C ILE A 101 -0.21 -14.79 6.37
N ALA A 102 -1.40 -15.12 6.91
CA ALA A 102 -2.11 -16.34 6.58
C ALA A 102 -2.47 -16.43 5.08
N ASN A 103 -2.68 -15.28 4.42
CA ASN A 103 -2.90 -15.18 2.97
C ASN A 103 -1.59 -15.13 2.15
N GLY A 104 -0.42 -15.35 2.78
CA GLY A 104 0.87 -15.36 2.12
C GLY A 104 1.38 -13.98 1.70
N LYS A 105 0.82 -12.91 2.26
CA LYS A 105 1.25 -11.54 1.98
C LYS A 105 2.36 -11.14 2.96
N PRO A 106 3.51 -10.61 2.49
CA PRO A 106 4.46 -9.94 3.36
C PRO A 106 3.79 -8.74 4.04
N VAL A 107 4.23 -8.43 5.25
CA VAL A 107 3.77 -7.33 6.10
C VAL A 107 4.95 -6.59 6.68
#